data_AF-A0A3C1PZQ1-F1
#
_entry.id   AF-A0A3C1PZQ1-F1
#
_cell.length_a   1.000
_cell.length_b   1.000
_cell.length_c   1.000
_cell.angle_alpha   90.00
_cell.angle_beta   90.00
_cell.angle_gamma   90.00
#
_symmetry.space_group_name_H-M   'P 1'
#
loop_
_entity.id
_entity.type
_entity.pdbx_description
1 polymer ?
#
loop_
_entity_poly.entity_id
_entity_poly.type
_entity_poly.pdbx_seq_one_letter_code
_entity_poly.pdbx_strand_id
1 'polypeptide(L)'
;PPPPPPCHKKNIPIITSGGAGGRIDASQIQLDDLSRTFGDALLLSVRKRLRSEYRFPKAEKKAPKFGIPAIFSPESPIFPTCDGKTSTIRPETMPGGIKCDAGYGAATHLTATFGNLLAGW
;
A
#
# COMPACT_ATOMS: atom_id res chain seq x y z
N PRO A 1 -23.74 11.78 -14.86
CA PRO A 1 -24.01 10.33 -14.73
C PRO A 1 -23.38 9.82 -13.43
N PRO A 2 -24.01 8.91 -12.68
CA PRO A 2 -23.38 8.30 -11.51
C PRO A 2 -22.15 7.48 -11.93
N PRO A 3 -21.10 7.38 -11.09
CA PRO A 3 -19.94 6.56 -11.39
C PRO A 3 -20.34 5.08 -11.50
N PRO A 4 -19.65 4.29 -12.35
CA PRO A 4 -19.93 2.86 -12.49
C PRO A 4 -19.72 2.13 -11.15
N PRO A 5 -20.44 1.01 -10.92
CA PRO A 5 -20.26 0.23 -9.71
C PRO A 5 -18.81 -0.30 -9.60
N PRO A 6 -18.23 -0.36 -8.39
CA PRO A 6 -16.86 -0.83 -8.19
C PRO A 6 -16.71 -2.32 -8.54
N CYS A 7 -15.51 -2.72 -8.97
CA CYS A 7 -15.17 -4.08 -9.41
C CYS A 7 -15.60 -5.17 -8.41
N HIS A 8 -15.36 -4.93 -7.11
CA HIS A 8 -15.76 -5.84 -6.04
C HIS A 8 -17.26 -6.18 -6.05
N LYS A 9 -18.15 -5.20 -6.32
CA LYS A 9 -19.60 -5.46 -6.38
C LYS A 9 -20.04 -6.19 -7.64
N LYS A 10 -19.20 -6.19 -8.68
CA LYS A 10 -19.44 -6.87 -9.95
C LYS A 10 -18.83 -8.28 -9.99
N ASN A 11 -18.23 -8.75 -8.88
CA ASN A 11 -17.46 -9.99 -8.85
C ASN A 11 -16.37 -10.05 -9.93
N ILE A 12 -15.80 -8.88 -10.30
CA ILE A 12 -14.63 -8.84 -11.19
C ILE A 12 -13.42 -9.20 -10.33
N PRO A 13 -12.63 -10.23 -10.69
CA PRO A 13 -11.40 -10.57 -9.97
C PRO A 13 -10.45 -9.37 -9.93
N ILE A 14 -10.01 -9.00 -8.73
CA ILE A 14 -9.08 -7.90 -8.51
C ILE A 14 -8.05 -8.29 -7.45
N ILE A 15 -6.82 -7.86 -7.66
CA ILE A 15 -5.76 -7.81 -6.65
C ILE A 15 -5.25 -6.37 -6.57
N THR A 16 -4.82 -5.93 -5.39
CA THR A 16 -4.30 -4.58 -5.18
C THR A 16 -2.82 -4.59 -4.79
N SER A 17 -2.13 -3.49 -5.09
CA SER A 17 -0.76 -3.24 -4.66
C SER A 17 -0.74 -2.24 -3.52
N GLY A 18 0.15 -2.47 -2.54
CA GLY A 18 0.62 -1.45 -1.62
C GLY A 18 1.66 -0.52 -2.25
N GLY A 19 2.20 0.37 -1.42
CA GLY A 19 3.32 1.25 -1.75
C GLY A 19 4.65 0.52 -1.68
N ALA A 20 5.29 0.33 -2.83
CA ALA A 20 6.62 -0.27 -2.96
C ALA A 20 7.78 0.74 -2.78
N GLY A 21 7.48 2.03 -2.63
CA GLY A 21 8.48 3.08 -2.39
C GLY A 21 9.01 3.06 -0.95
N GLY A 22 10.28 3.42 -0.79
CA GLY A 22 10.96 3.47 0.50
C GLY A 22 11.21 2.10 1.10
N ARG A 23 11.28 1.06 0.26
CA ARG A 23 11.48 -0.35 0.63
C ARG A 23 12.80 -0.85 0.09
N ILE A 24 13.49 -1.72 0.83
CA ILE A 24 14.75 -2.32 0.39
C ILE A 24 14.78 -3.85 0.49
N ASP A 25 13.91 -4.47 1.30
CA ASP A 25 13.91 -5.91 1.52
C ASP A 25 12.76 -6.61 0.78
N ALA A 26 13.08 -7.19 -0.38
CA ALA A 26 12.10 -7.94 -1.17
C ALA A 26 11.59 -9.23 -0.49
N SER A 27 12.32 -9.77 0.49
CA SER A 27 11.89 -10.98 1.22
C SER A 27 10.71 -10.71 2.16
N GLN A 28 10.46 -9.46 2.52
CA GLN A 28 9.35 -9.05 3.37
C GLN A 28 8.03 -8.82 2.60
N ILE A 29 8.02 -8.98 1.28
CA ILE A 29 6.80 -8.84 0.48
C ILE A 29 5.84 -9.99 0.80
N GLN A 30 4.57 -9.65 1.05
CA GLN A 30 3.53 -10.55 1.49
C GLN A 30 2.25 -10.40 0.66
N LEU A 31 1.50 -11.50 0.57
CA LEU A 31 0.14 -11.56 0.03
C LEU A 31 -0.83 -11.88 1.18
N ASP A 32 -1.78 -10.98 1.46
CA ASP A 32 -2.91 -11.25 2.36
C ASP A 32 -4.14 -10.46 1.91
N ASP A 33 -5.27 -10.62 2.60
CA ASP A 33 -6.45 -9.80 2.39
C ASP A 33 -6.15 -8.33 2.71
N LEU A 34 -6.66 -7.43 1.86
CA LEU A 34 -6.53 -5.99 2.00
C LEU A 34 -6.87 -5.53 3.42
N SER A 35 -7.88 -6.13 4.08
CA SER A 35 -8.31 -5.76 5.42
C SER A 35 -7.26 -6.02 6.52
N ARG A 36 -6.29 -6.90 6.25
CA ARG A 36 -5.25 -7.38 7.18
C ARG A 36 -3.87 -6.76 6.96
N THR A 37 -3.67 -6.06 5.84
CA THR A 37 -2.39 -5.40 5.52
C THR A 37 -1.95 -4.38 6.58
N PHE A 38 -0.65 -4.27 6.81
CA PHE A 38 -0.04 -3.40 7.83
C PHE A 38 1.33 -2.87 7.35
N GLY A 39 1.91 -1.89 8.06
CA GLY A 39 3.17 -1.24 7.65
C GLY A 39 3.09 -0.38 6.37
N ASP A 40 1.91 -0.29 5.76
CA ASP A 40 1.67 0.43 4.51
C ASP A 40 0.65 1.57 4.71
N ALA A 41 1.11 2.82 4.62
CA ALA A 41 0.28 4.01 4.80
C ALA A 41 -0.74 4.20 3.67
N LEU A 42 -0.41 3.79 2.45
CA LEU A 42 -1.31 3.87 1.30
C LEU A 42 -2.50 2.92 1.51
N LEU A 43 -2.23 1.65 1.82
CA LEU A 43 -3.28 0.68 2.08
C LEU A 43 -4.07 1.01 3.34
N LEU A 44 -3.45 1.60 4.37
CA LEU A 44 -4.17 2.10 5.55
C LEU A 44 -5.19 3.17 5.16
N SER A 45 -4.80 4.13 4.31
CA SER A 45 -5.70 5.17 3.80
C SER A 45 -6.83 4.58 2.96
N VAL A 46 -6.51 3.66 2.05
CA VAL A 46 -7.49 2.93 1.23
C VAL A 46 -8.49 2.19 2.12
N ARG A 47 -8.02 1.39 3.10
CA ARG A 47 -8.90 0.68 4.04
C ARG A 47 -9.83 1.62 4.80
N LYS A 48 -9.31 2.76 5.29
CA LYS A 48 -10.12 3.76 5.99
C LYS A 48 -11.23 4.28 5.08
N ARG A 49 -10.88 4.67 3.85
CA ARG A 49 -11.83 5.19 2.86
C ARG A 49 -12.89 4.17 2.46
N LEU A 50 -12.48 2.91 2.21
CA LEU A 50 -13.41 1.83 1.87
C LEU A 50 -14.46 1.60 2.97
N ARG A 51 -14.04 1.68 4.25
CA ARG A 51 -14.95 1.53 5.40
C ARG A 51 -15.88 2.74 5.56
N SER A 52 -15.38 3.96 5.41
CA SER A 52 -16.17 5.17 5.62
C SER A 52 -17.14 5.47 4.49
N GLU A 53 -16.71 5.28 3.24
CA GLU A 53 -17.45 5.76 2.06
C GLU A 53 -18.10 4.62 1.27
N TYR A 54 -17.55 3.40 1.32
CA TYR A 54 -17.94 2.32 0.40
C TYR A 54 -18.56 1.09 1.09
N ARG A 55 -18.98 1.25 2.36
CA ARG A 55 -19.69 0.23 3.16
C ARG A 55 -18.91 -1.08 3.34
N PHE A 56 -17.59 -1.04 3.31
CA PHE A 56 -16.78 -2.21 3.69
C PHE A 56 -16.89 -2.49 5.20
N PRO A 57 -16.69 -3.75 5.62
CA PRO A 57 -16.80 -4.13 7.03
C PRO A 57 -15.95 -3.27 7.96
N LYS A 58 -16.56 -2.80 9.06
CA LYS A 58 -15.89 -1.98 10.07
C LYS A 58 -14.76 -2.76 10.75
N ALA A 59 -13.78 -2.02 11.26
CA ALA A 59 -12.69 -2.61 12.02
C ALA A 59 -13.19 -2.94 13.43
N GLU A 60 -13.45 -4.22 13.68
CA GLU A 60 -13.81 -4.77 15.00
C GLU A 60 -12.73 -5.78 15.45
N LYS A 61 -12.83 -6.30 16.68
CA LYS A 61 -11.87 -7.28 17.24
C LYS A 61 -11.60 -8.47 16.30
N LYS A 62 -12.60 -8.87 15.50
CA LYS A 62 -12.46 -9.87 14.44
C LYS A 62 -13.04 -9.32 13.14
N ALA A 63 -12.39 -8.29 12.59
CA ALA A 63 -12.83 -7.66 11.37
C ALA A 63 -12.97 -8.69 10.22
N PRO A 64 -14.10 -8.70 9.49
CA PRO A 64 -14.26 -9.55 8.32
C PRO A 64 -13.21 -9.23 7.25
N LYS A 65 -12.88 -10.23 6.44
CA LYS A 65 -12.07 -10.05 5.24
C LYS A 65 -12.81 -9.15 4.24
N PHE A 66 -12.06 -8.36 3.48
CA PHE A 66 -12.60 -7.58 2.38
C PHE A 66 -12.84 -8.43 1.13
N GLY A 67 -12.22 -9.62 1.05
CA GLY A 67 -12.28 -10.45 -0.15
C GLY A 67 -11.45 -9.89 -1.29
N ILE A 68 -10.48 -9.02 -0.98
CA ILE A 68 -9.59 -8.39 -1.97
C ILE A 68 -8.17 -8.71 -1.56
N PRO A 69 -7.43 -9.55 -2.30
CA PRO A 69 -6.01 -9.80 -2.03
C PRO A 69 -5.17 -8.54 -2.28
N ALA A 70 -4.09 -8.42 -1.53
CA ALA A 70 -3.18 -7.31 -1.58
C ALA A 70 -1.72 -7.79 -1.46
N ILE A 71 -0.87 -7.37 -2.40
CA ILE A 71 0.59 -7.46 -2.26
C ILE A 71 1.09 -6.22 -1.53
N PHE A 72 1.84 -6.40 -0.44
CA PHE A 72 2.39 -5.30 0.36
C PHE A 72 3.70 -5.72 1.05
N SER A 73 4.44 -4.75 1.60
CA SER A 73 5.57 -5.01 2.50
C SER A 73 5.32 -4.29 3.83
N PRO A 74 5.46 -4.97 4.98
CA PRO A 74 5.30 -4.36 6.30
C PRO A 74 6.53 -3.58 6.75
N GLU A 75 7.62 -3.63 5.97
CA GLU A 75 8.85 -2.90 6.22
C GLU A 75 8.55 -1.42 6.51
N SER A 76 9.27 -0.80 7.44
CA SER A 76 9.16 0.64 7.69
C SER A 76 9.76 1.43 6.52
N PRO A 77 9.13 2.50 6.04
CA PRO A 77 9.64 3.19 4.87
C PRO A 77 10.90 3.97 5.19
N ILE A 78 11.82 3.97 4.23
CA ILE A 78 13.07 4.70 4.30
C ILE A 78 12.90 6.05 3.61
N PHE A 79 13.21 7.11 4.36
CA PHE A 79 13.15 8.50 3.95
C PHE A 79 14.55 9.05 3.67
N PRO A 80 14.77 9.81 2.58
CA PRO A 80 16.01 10.54 2.38
C PRO A 80 16.13 11.69 3.39
N THR A 81 17.36 11.99 3.81
CA THR A 81 17.69 13.13 4.69
C THR A 81 18.60 14.13 3.97
N CYS A 82 18.61 15.39 4.42
CA CYS A 82 19.36 16.47 3.74
C CYS A 82 20.89 16.27 3.75
N ASP A 83 21.42 15.46 4.67
CA ASP A 83 22.83 15.08 4.75
C ASP A 83 23.20 13.91 3.81
N GLY A 84 22.30 13.52 2.90
CA GLY A 84 22.53 12.45 1.92
C GLY A 84 22.41 11.04 2.49
N LYS A 85 21.96 10.91 3.75
CA LYS A 85 21.68 9.63 4.40
C LYS A 85 20.20 9.26 4.25
N THR A 86 19.83 8.21 4.97
CA THR A 86 18.48 7.69 5.02
C THR A 86 18.05 7.43 6.46
N SER A 87 16.75 7.58 6.74
CA SER A 87 16.17 7.33 8.05
C SER A 87 14.82 6.63 7.93
N THR A 88 14.44 5.86 8.94
CA THR A 88 13.06 5.32 9.07
C THR A 88 12.10 6.33 9.70
N ILE A 89 12.63 7.46 10.18
CA ILE A 89 11.85 8.58 10.73
C ILE A 89 11.64 9.59 9.62
N ARG A 90 10.38 9.97 9.39
CA ARG A 90 10.04 11.00 8.42
C ARG A 90 10.61 12.36 8.86
N PRO A 91 11.44 13.03 8.04
CA PRO A 91 11.91 14.38 8.34
C PRO A 91 10.76 15.39 8.39
N GLU A 92 10.77 16.28 9.39
CA GLU A 92 9.72 17.31 9.56
C GLU A 92 9.62 18.26 8.37
N THR A 93 10.76 18.58 7.76
CA THR A 93 10.88 19.49 6.62
C THR A 93 10.48 18.85 5.29
N MET A 94 10.19 17.54 5.25
CA MET A 94 9.90 16.83 4.01
C MET A 94 8.47 17.16 3.52
N PRO A 95 8.32 17.82 2.36
CA PRO A 95 7.01 18.09 1.78
C PRO A 95 6.28 16.77 1.51
N GLY A 96 4.95 16.77 1.66
CA GLY A 96 4.15 15.66 1.18
C GLY A 96 4.16 15.61 -0.35
N GLY A 97 4.40 14.43 -0.95
CA GLY A 97 4.43 14.29 -2.39
C GLY A 97 4.97 12.94 -2.86
N ILE A 98 4.97 12.77 -4.18
CA ILE A 98 5.56 11.63 -4.91
C ILE A 98 6.61 12.12 -5.92
N LYS A 99 7.00 13.39 -5.81
CA LYS A 99 7.94 14.01 -6.75
C LYS A 99 9.37 13.63 -6.36
N CYS A 100 10.31 13.74 -7.30
CA CYS A 100 11.71 13.43 -7.02
C CYS A 100 12.33 14.31 -5.92
N ASP A 101 11.82 15.53 -5.74
CA ASP A 101 12.21 16.49 -4.70
C ASP A 101 11.42 16.32 -3.39
N ALA A 102 10.39 15.47 -3.38
CA ALA A 102 9.51 15.23 -2.24
C ALA A 102 8.87 13.85 -2.33
N GLY A 103 9.40 12.88 -1.57
CA GLY A 103 8.81 11.54 -1.50
C GLY A 103 9.82 10.46 -1.12
N TYR A 104 9.39 9.21 -1.31
CA TYR A 104 10.23 8.04 -1.13
C TYR A 104 11.10 7.78 -2.38
N GLY A 105 12.30 7.24 -2.17
CA GLY A 105 13.02 6.56 -3.25
C GLY A 105 12.33 5.24 -3.64
N ALA A 106 12.70 4.68 -4.80
CA ALA A 106 12.22 3.36 -5.23
C ALA A 106 13.36 2.56 -5.88
N ALA A 107 13.35 1.25 -5.68
CA ALA A 107 14.32 0.34 -6.26
C ALA A 107 13.62 -0.67 -7.19
N THR A 108 14.15 -0.85 -8.40
CA THR A 108 13.54 -1.71 -9.42
C THR A 108 13.27 -3.11 -8.93
N HIS A 109 14.20 -3.74 -8.19
CA HIS A 109 13.98 -5.09 -7.70
C HIS A 109 12.79 -5.20 -6.73
N LEU A 110 12.40 -4.11 -6.05
CA LEU A 110 11.21 -4.10 -5.18
C LEU A 110 9.96 -3.94 -6.04
N THR A 111 9.90 -2.87 -6.83
CA THR A 111 8.71 -2.55 -7.62
C THR A 111 8.41 -3.63 -8.66
N ALA A 112 9.44 -4.22 -9.28
CA ALA A 112 9.31 -5.34 -10.19
C ALA A 112 8.81 -6.61 -9.47
N THR A 113 9.30 -6.91 -8.27
CA THR A 113 8.82 -8.08 -7.51
C THR A 113 7.36 -7.92 -7.10
N PHE A 114 6.94 -6.73 -6.66
CA PHE A 114 5.52 -6.43 -6.46
C PHE A 114 4.72 -6.68 -7.75
N GLY A 115 5.15 -6.13 -8.88
CA GLY A 115 4.50 -6.29 -10.18
C GLY A 115 4.40 -7.76 -10.62
N ASN A 116 5.48 -8.51 -10.49
CA ASN A 116 5.54 -9.92 -10.88
C ASN A 116 4.62 -10.79 -10.00
N LEU A 117 4.54 -10.51 -8.70
CA LEU A 117 3.61 -11.20 -7.79
C LEU A 117 2.15 -10.86 -8.10
N LEU A 118 1.87 -9.60 -8.46
CA LEU A 118 0.52 -9.19 -8.89
C LEU A 118 0.11 -9.85 -10.21
N ALA A 119 1.02 -9.94 -11.18
CA ALA A 119 0.75 -10.54 -12.47
C ALA A 119 0.58 -12.06 -12.40
N GLY A 120 1.19 -12.70 -11.40
CA GLY A 120 1.11 -14.15 -11.17
C GLY A 120 -0.02 -14.60 -10.23
N TRP A 121 -0.82 -13.68 -9.69
CA TRP A 121 -1.99 -13.99 -8.85
C TRP A 121 -3.22 -14.35 -9.69
#